data_AF-A0A7S0HAA9-F1
#
_entry.id   AF-A0A7S0HAA9-F1
#
_cell.length_a   1.000
_cell.length_b   1.000
_cell.length_c   1.000
_cell.angle_alpha   90.00
_cell.angle_beta   90.00
_cell.angle_gamma   90.00
#
_symmetry.space_group_name_H-M   'P 1'
#
loop_
_entity.id
_entity.type
_entity.pdbx_description
1 polymer ?
#
loop_
_entity_poly.entity_id
_entity_poly.type
_entity_poly.pdbx_seq_one_letter_code
_entity_poly.pdbx_strand_id
1 'polypeptide(L)'
;MVKGGLDAVNISLDTLIEPKFELITRRRGFSRVMDCIEQAAELQAQGKLRSVKVNCVMMRGVNDDEIIPFVEFAMKKKLNVRFIEYMPFDGNRWSDNKFVSYMEMLDVIKKQFPSFHRRREEDKPNDTSKAWKIEGEEGSVGFITSMSQHFCGSCNRLRITADGSIKVCLFGNEEVSLRDRMRSGDDDEELLDVVHAAVWRKAAKHGGKGDMHALASSKNRPMIKIGG
;
A
#
# COMPACT_ATOMS: atom_id res chain seq x y z
N MET A 1 1.50 -11.61 -18.98
CA MET A 1 2.28 -10.60 -18.22
C MET A 1 3.71 -11.09 -17.95
N VAL A 2 3.91 -12.27 -17.36
CA VAL A 2 5.26 -12.82 -17.10
C VAL A 2 6.13 -12.90 -18.37
N LYS A 3 5.60 -13.41 -19.49
CA LYS A 3 6.30 -13.43 -20.79
C LYS A 3 6.74 -12.04 -21.27
N GLY A 4 6.10 -10.97 -20.81
CA GLY A 4 6.43 -9.58 -21.11
C GLY A 4 7.37 -8.92 -20.09
N GLY A 5 7.97 -9.70 -19.18
CA GLY A 5 8.96 -9.21 -18.20
C GLY A 5 8.44 -8.90 -16.80
N LEU A 6 7.14 -9.14 -16.51
CA LEU A 6 6.62 -8.95 -15.15
C LEU A 6 7.21 -9.99 -14.19
N ASP A 7 7.92 -9.53 -13.17
CA ASP A 7 8.59 -10.38 -12.17
C ASP A 7 7.95 -10.32 -10.77
N ALA A 8 7.06 -9.36 -10.49
CA ALA A 8 6.43 -9.22 -9.18
C ALA A 8 5.00 -8.67 -9.26
N VAL A 9 4.16 -9.05 -8.30
CA VAL A 9 2.77 -8.58 -8.21
C VAL A 9 2.39 -8.20 -6.78
N ASN A 10 1.56 -7.16 -6.64
CA ASN A 10 0.86 -6.84 -5.40
C ASN A 10 -0.64 -6.99 -5.66
N ILE A 11 -1.33 -7.76 -4.84
CA ILE A 11 -2.76 -8.04 -4.96
C ILE A 11 -3.47 -7.41 -3.76
N SER A 12 -4.47 -6.58 -3.98
CA SER A 12 -5.26 -6.00 -2.87
C SER A 12 -6.36 -6.97 -2.46
N LEU A 13 -6.41 -7.34 -1.19
CA LEU A 13 -7.46 -8.17 -0.59
C LEU A 13 -7.64 -7.75 0.88
N ASP A 14 -8.78 -7.11 1.17
CA ASP A 14 -9.05 -6.56 2.50
C ASP A 14 -9.81 -7.52 3.43
N THR A 15 -10.19 -8.71 2.97
CA THR A 15 -10.88 -9.71 3.79
C THR A 15 -10.76 -11.10 3.16
N LEU A 16 -10.71 -12.13 4.00
CA LEU A 16 -10.76 -13.55 3.64
C LEU A 16 -12.20 -14.10 3.69
N ILE A 17 -13.18 -13.25 4.00
CA ILE A 17 -14.60 -13.61 4.12
C ILE A 17 -15.38 -13.06 2.92
N GLU A 18 -15.91 -13.94 2.09
CA GLU A 18 -16.58 -13.58 0.82
C GLU A 18 -17.73 -12.56 0.99
N PRO A 19 -18.68 -12.70 1.94
CA PRO A 19 -19.69 -11.67 2.17
C PRO A 19 -19.11 -10.29 2.52
N LYS A 20 -18.04 -10.23 3.32
CA LYS A 20 -17.36 -8.96 3.64
C LYS A 20 -16.67 -8.39 2.40
N PHE A 21 -16.14 -9.23 1.52
CA PHE A 21 -15.50 -8.80 0.27
C PHE A 21 -16.50 -8.04 -0.61
N GLU A 22 -17.71 -8.56 -0.77
CA GLU A 22 -18.76 -7.87 -1.54
C GLU A 22 -19.16 -6.54 -0.90
N LEU A 23 -19.21 -6.47 0.44
CA LEU A 23 -19.51 -5.23 1.18
C LEU A 23 -18.42 -4.17 0.99
N ILE A 24 -17.14 -4.56 1.09
CA ILE A 24 -15.99 -3.66 0.99
C ILE A 24 -15.81 -3.17 -0.45
N THR A 25 -15.78 -4.11 -1.41
CA THR A 25 -15.47 -3.80 -2.81
C THR A 25 -16.68 -3.35 -3.62
N ARG A 26 -17.89 -3.52 -3.08
CA ARG A 26 -19.18 -3.29 -3.75
C ARG A 26 -19.38 -4.14 -5.00
N ARG A 27 -18.64 -5.25 -5.12
CA ARG A 27 -18.67 -6.15 -6.28
C ARG A 27 -18.46 -7.59 -5.85
N ARG A 28 -19.03 -8.52 -6.62
CA ARG A 28 -18.68 -9.94 -6.52
C ARG A 28 -17.30 -10.21 -7.12
N GLY A 29 -16.72 -11.36 -6.77
CA GLY A 29 -15.48 -11.84 -7.38
C GLY A 29 -14.41 -12.27 -6.39
N PHE A 30 -14.78 -12.56 -5.14
CA PHE A 30 -13.86 -13.07 -4.12
C PHE A 30 -13.13 -14.32 -4.60
N SER A 31 -13.86 -15.34 -5.08
CA SER A 31 -13.29 -16.56 -5.64
C SER A 31 -12.23 -16.29 -6.71
N ARG A 32 -12.54 -15.41 -7.67
CA ARG A 32 -11.60 -15.01 -8.73
C ARG A 32 -10.32 -14.37 -8.18
N VAL A 33 -10.41 -13.55 -7.12
CA VAL A 33 -9.22 -12.96 -6.49
C VAL A 33 -8.40 -14.04 -5.79
N MET A 34 -9.05 -14.98 -5.09
CA MET A 34 -8.37 -16.11 -4.46
C MET A 34 -7.68 -17.00 -5.49
N ASP A 35 -8.34 -17.34 -6.60
CA ASP A 35 -7.76 -18.11 -7.71
C ASP A 35 -6.53 -17.40 -8.30
N CYS A 36 -6.57 -16.07 -8.43
CA CYS A 36 -5.43 -15.27 -8.87
C CYS A 36 -4.26 -15.33 -7.88
N ILE A 37 -4.54 -15.29 -6.57
CA ILE A 37 -3.50 -15.39 -5.53
C ILE A 37 -2.85 -16.78 -5.56
N GLU A 38 -3.64 -17.84 -5.74
CA GLU A 38 -3.14 -19.21 -5.85
C GLU A 38 -2.23 -19.38 -7.06
N GLN A 39 -2.70 -18.97 -8.24
CA GLN A 39 -1.89 -19.01 -9.46
C GLN A 39 -0.62 -18.17 -9.33
N ALA A 40 -0.69 -16.98 -8.72
CA ALA A 40 0.50 -16.16 -8.49
C ALA A 40 1.49 -16.86 -7.54
N ALA A 41 1.01 -17.49 -6.46
CA ALA A 41 1.85 -18.25 -5.54
C ALA A 41 2.52 -19.45 -6.21
N GLU A 42 1.81 -20.18 -7.08
CA GLU A 42 2.40 -21.26 -7.88
C GLU A 42 3.49 -20.76 -8.82
N LEU A 43 3.26 -19.64 -9.51
CA LEU A 43 4.27 -19.02 -10.35
C LEU A 43 5.48 -18.55 -9.55
N GLN A 44 5.29 -18.08 -8.31
CA GLN A 44 6.39 -17.75 -7.41
C GLN A 44 7.19 -19.00 -7.01
N ALA A 45 6.52 -20.08 -6.64
CA ALA A 45 7.17 -21.34 -6.29
C ALA A 45 7.98 -21.94 -7.47
N GLN A 46 7.54 -21.70 -8.71
CA GLN A 46 8.26 -22.08 -9.94
C GLN A 46 9.41 -21.12 -10.29
N GLY A 47 9.65 -20.07 -9.50
CA GLY A 47 10.66 -19.05 -9.78
C GLY A 47 10.32 -18.12 -10.94
N LYS A 48 9.08 -18.15 -11.45
CA LYS A 48 8.61 -17.28 -12.55
C LYS A 48 8.19 -15.89 -12.08
N LEU A 49 7.75 -15.79 -10.83
CA LEU A 49 7.58 -14.53 -10.13
C LEU A 49 8.58 -14.47 -8.98
N ARG A 50 9.34 -13.39 -8.89
CA ARG A 50 10.25 -13.12 -7.78
C ARG A 50 9.49 -12.78 -6.49
N SER A 51 8.30 -12.18 -6.60
CA SER A 51 7.55 -11.74 -5.42
C SER A 51 6.05 -11.60 -5.66
N VAL A 52 5.27 -12.18 -4.76
CA VAL A 52 3.81 -12.04 -4.67
C VAL A 52 3.47 -11.48 -3.29
N LYS A 53 2.77 -10.35 -3.27
CA LYS A 53 2.35 -9.68 -2.04
C LYS A 53 0.85 -9.51 -2.02
N VAL A 54 0.26 -9.64 -0.84
CA VAL A 54 -1.15 -9.33 -0.61
C VAL A 54 -1.25 -8.12 0.30
N ASN A 55 -1.85 -7.03 -0.16
CA ASN A 55 -2.06 -5.82 0.62
C ASN A 55 -3.47 -5.83 1.22
N CYS A 56 -3.57 -5.58 2.52
CA CYS A 56 -4.83 -5.47 3.26
C CYS A 56 -4.84 -4.16 4.04
N VAL A 57 -5.80 -3.28 3.74
CA VAL A 57 -6.04 -2.06 4.51
C VAL A 57 -6.82 -2.42 5.75
N MET A 58 -6.22 -2.20 6.92
CA MET A 58 -6.80 -2.62 8.19
C MET A 58 -7.73 -1.55 8.76
N MET A 59 -8.98 -1.93 9.05
CA MET A 59 -10.04 -1.06 9.53
C MET A 59 -10.80 -1.70 10.69
N ARG A 60 -10.89 -0.97 11.80
CA ARG A 60 -11.61 -1.40 13.00
C ARG A 60 -13.11 -1.56 12.74
N GLY A 61 -13.68 -2.64 13.25
CA GLY A 61 -15.09 -3.00 13.08
C GLY A 61 -15.44 -3.43 11.65
N VAL A 62 -14.44 -3.69 10.80
CA VAL A 62 -14.63 -4.13 9.41
C VAL A 62 -13.90 -5.45 9.17
N ASN A 63 -12.58 -5.45 9.36
CA ASN A 63 -11.72 -6.60 9.08
C ASN A 63 -10.60 -6.79 10.13
N ASP A 64 -10.63 -6.07 11.24
CA ASP A 64 -9.65 -6.20 12.34
C ASP A 64 -9.74 -7.54 13.08
N ASP A 65 -10.88 -8.21 13.00
CA ASP A 65 -11.04 -9.61 13.41
C ASP A 65 -10.26 -10.60 12.54
N GLU A 66 -9.78 -10.18 11.36
CA GLU A 66 -9.07 -11.02 10.41
C GLU A 66 -7.54 -10.85 10.45
N ILE A 67 -6.99 -10.08 11.40
CA ILE A 67 -5.53 -9.90 11.57
C ILE A 67 -4.82 -11.27 11.67
N ILE A 68 -5.26 -12.13 12.59
CA ILE A 68 -4.67 -13.47 12.78
C ILE A 68 -4.93 -14.38 11.56
N PRO A 69 -6.18 -14.49 11.03
CA PRO A 69 -6.44 -15.22 9.79
C PRO A 69 -5.53 -14.83 8.62
N PHE A 70 -5.23 -13.54 8.44
CA PHE A 70 -4.30 -13.09 7.40
C PHE A 70 -2.85 -13.49 7.67
N VAL A 71 -2.40 -13.52 8.93
CA VAL A 71 -1.07 -14.02 9.29
C VAL A 71 -0.96 -15.50 8.96
N GLU A 72 -1.94 -16.31 9.37
CA GLU A 72 -1.99 -17.74 9.05
C GLU A 72 -2.06 -17.99 7.54
N PHE A 73 -2.85 -17.19 6.82
CA PHE A 73 -2.91 -17.22 5.36
C PHE A 73 -1.55 -16.95 4.72
N ALA A 74 -0.81 -15.95 5.21
CA ALA A 74 0.54 -15.62 4.74
C ALA A 74 1.50 -16.82 4.90
N MET A 75 1.47 -17.48 6.06
CA MET A 75 2.29 -18.66 6.34
C MET A 75 1.90 -19.83 5.43
N LYS A 76 0.61 -20.20 5.44
CA LYS A 76 0.06 -21.32 4.66
C LYS A 76 0.35 -21.21 3.17
N LYS A 77 0.23 -20.01 2.58
CA LYS A 77 0.46 -19.78 1.16
C LYS A 77 1.91 -19.39 0.83
N LYS A 78 2.77 -19.25 1.85
CA LYS A 78 4.17 -18.81 1.69
C LYS A 78 4.26 -17.45 0.98
N LEU A 79 3.39 -16.53 1.36
CA LEU A 79 3.23 -15.20 0.77
C LEU A 79 3.67 -14.11 1.74
N ASN A 80 3.88 -12.91 1.20
CA ASN A 80 4.05 -11.69 2.00
C ASN A 80 2.71 -10.95 2.10
N VAL A 81 2.05 -11.01 3.26
CA VAL A 81 0.86 -10.19 3.53
C VAL A 81 1.31 -8.86 4.13
N ARG A 82 0.73 -7.75 3.68
CA ARG A 82 1.07 -6.39 4.13
C ARG A 82 -0.16 -5.71 4.69
N PHE A 83 -0.14 -5.44 5.99
CA PHE A 83 -1.15 -4.61 6.61
C PHE A 83 -0.83 -3.14 6.39
N ILE A 84 -1.82 -2.39 5.91
CA ILE A 84 -1.73 -0.97 5.63
C ILE A 84 -2.64 -0.23 6.59
N GLU A 85 -2.11 0.79 7.26
CA GLU A 85 -2.92 1.64 8.11
C GLU A 85 -3.96 2.41 7.29
N TYR A 86 -5.19 2.49 7.81
CA TYR A 86 -6.26 3.20 7.14
C TYR A 86 -6.00 4.71 7.07
N MET A 87 -5.89 5.23 5.85
CA MET A 87 -5.51 6.61 5.57
C MET A 87 -6.71 7.51 5.25
N PRO A 88 -6.66 8.80 5.60
CA PRO A 88 -7.72 9.77 5.30
C PRO A 88 -7.70 10.25 3.85
N PHE A 89 -8.48 9.61 2.98
CA PHE A 89 -8.69 10.06 1.60
C PHE A 89 -10.11 10.59 1.39
N ASP A 90 -10.23 11.56 0.49
CA ASP A 90 -11.53 12.06 0.05
C ASP A 90 -12.43 10.91 -0.42
N GLY A 91 -13.63 10.85 0.15
CA GLY A 91 -14.66 9.87 -0.21
C GLY A 91 -14.62 8.53 0.54
N ASN A 92 -13.59 8.24 1.35
CA ASN A 92 -13.53 6.97 2.07
C ASN A 92 -14.20 6.99 3.46
N ARG A 93 -14.67 8.15 3.95
CA ARG A 93 -15.28 8.33 5.28
C ARG A 93 -14.35 7.87 6.40
N TRP A 94 -13.09 8.31 6.33
CA TRP A 94 -12.10 8.08 7.37
C TRP A 94 -12.58 8.60 8.74
N SER A 95 -12.25 7.86 9.80
CA SER A 95 -12.50 8.25 11.18
C SER A 95 -11.52 7.54 12.12
N ASP A 96 -11.23 8.17 13.26
CA ASP A 96 -10.37 7.59 14.31
C ASP A 96 -10.89 6.25 14.81
N ASN A 97 -12.21 6.12 14.93
CA ASN A 97 -12.85 4.89 15.39
C ASN A 97 -12.61 3.69 14.45
N LYS A 98 -12.20 3.93 13.20
CA LYS A 98 -11.83 2.87 12.23
C LYS A 98 -10.33 2.66 12.14
N PHE A 99 -9.52 3.51 12.75
CA PHE A 99 -8.08 3.41 12.70
C PHE A 99 -7.60 2.26 13.60
N VAL A 100 -6.71 1.42 13.05
CA VAL A 100 -5.96 0.40 13.79
C VAL A 100 -4.49 0.69 13.55
N SER A 101 -3.77 1.02 14.61
CA SER A 101 -2.35 1.36 14.50
C SER A 101 -1.48 0.13 14.28
N TYR A 102 -0.28 0.36 13.75
CA TYR A 102 0.80 -0.61 13.71
C TYR A 102 1.03 -1.36 15.02
N MET A 103 1.08 -0.64 16.14
CA MET A 103 1.36 -1.24 17.44
C MET A 103 0.22 -2.14 17.90
N GLU A 104 -1.03 -1.74 17.66
CA GLU A 104 -2.19 -2.58 17.99
C GLU A 104 -2.22 -3.87 17.17
N MET A 105 -1.98 -3.79 15.85
CA MET A 105 -1.88 -5.00 15.03
C MET A 105 -0.74 -5.91 15.49
N LEU A 106 0.41 -5.31 15.82
CA LEU A 106 1.58 -6.04 16.30
C LEU A 106 1.29 -6.75 17.64
N ASP A 107 0.61 -6.09 18.57
CA ASP A 107 0.27 -6.64 19.88
C ASP A 107 -0.70 -7.82 19.75
N VAL A 108 -1.68 -7.74 18.85
CA VAL A 108 -2.59 -8.86 18.54
C VAL A 108 -1.80 -10.05 18.01
N ILE A 109 -0.89 -9.83 17.05
CA ILE A 109 -0.12 -10.91 16.43
C ILE A 109 0.85 -11.55 17.43
N LYS A 110 1.56 -10.75 18.24
CA LYS A 110 2.52 -11.27 19.22
C LYS A 110 1.88 -12.10 20.33
N LYS A 111 0.63 -11.80 20.70
CA LYS A 111 -0.13 -12.60 21.67
C LYS A 111 -0.36 -14.03 21.15
N GLN A 112 -0.62 -14.18 19.85
CA GLN A 112 -0.85 -15.48 19.21
C GLN A 112 0.46 -16.17 18.79
N PHE A 113 1.44 -15.40 18.31
CA PHE A 113 2.71 -15.88 17.77
C PHE A 113 3.89 -15.23 18.51
N PRO A 114 4.32 -15.77 19.66
CA PRO A 114 5.40 -15.17 20.45
C PRO A 114 6.76 -15.09 19.73
N SER A 115 7.02 -15.96 18.74
CA SER A 115 8.24 -15.94 17.91
C SER A 115 8.19 -14.90 16.77
N PHE A 116 7.12 -14.10 16.70
CA PHE A 116 6.99 -13.03 15.70
C PHE A 116 7.98 -11.89 15.97
N HIS A 117 8.96 -11.75 15.08
CA HIS A 117 10.08 -10.82 15.22
C HIS A 117 10.30 -9.97 13.96
N ARG A 118 10.91 -8.80 14.15
CA ARG A 118 11.20 -7.85 13.07
C ARG A 118 12.48 -8.25 12.35
N ARG A 119 12.46 -8.17 11.01
CA ARG A 119 13.59 -8.45 10.12
C ARG A 119 14.24 -7.13 9.67
N ARG A 120 14.91 -6.43 10.60
CA ARG A 120 15.50 -5.10 10.34
C ARG A 120 16.64 -5.16 9.32
N GLU A 121 17.32 -6.28 9.28
CA GLU A 121 18.41 -6.58 8.35
C GLU A 121 17.96 -6.62 6.88
N GLU A 122 16.66 -6.77 6.63
CA GLU A 122 16.08 -6.76 5.28
C GLU A 122 15.56 -5.38 4.85
N ASP A 123 15.47 -4.41 5.77
CA ASP A 123 14.94 -3.08 5.47
C ASP A 123 15.90 -2.31 4.56
N LYS A 124 15.41 -1.81 3.42
CA LYS A 124 16.15 -0.89 2.55
C LYS A 124 15.88 0.57 2.92
N PRO A 125 16.77 1.54 2.57
CA PRO A 125 16.66 2.94 3.01
C PRO A 125 15.29 3.60 2.76
N ASN A 126 14.63 3.26 1.65
CA ASN A 126 13.36 3.88 1.22
C ASN A 126 12.17 2.91 1.31
N ASP A 127 12.32 1.77 2.01
CA ASP A 127 11.23 0.82 2.18
C ASP A 127 10.13 1.41 3.08
N THR A 128 8.90 1.19 2.65
CA THR A 128 7.70 1.74 3.32
C THR A 128 7.06 0.75 4.28
N SER A 129 7.48 -0.51 4.19
CA SER A 129 6.93 -1.63 4.95
C SER A 129 7.98 -2.12 5.93
N LYS A 130 7.60 -2.30 7.18
CA LYS A 130 8.44 -2.96 8.20
C LYS A 130 8.22 -4.46 8.10
N ALA A 131 9.24 -5.22 7.73
CA ALA A 131 9.13 -6.67 7.57
C ALA A 131 9.20 -7.41 8.92
N TRP A 132 8.31 -8.39 9.09
CA TRP A 132 8.22 -9.26 10.26
C TRP A 132 8.02 -10.71 9.82
N LYS A 133 8.47 -11.62 10.68
CA LYS A 133 8.48 -13.04 10.38
C LYS A 133 8.22 -13.88 11.63
N ILE A 134 7.63 -15.04 11.43
CA ILE A 134 7.52 -16.11 12.43
C ILE A 134 8.68 -17.08 12.17
N GLU A 135 9.41 -17.45 13.21
CA GLU A 135 10.53 -18.38 13.08
C GLU A 135 10.08 -19.73 12.49
N GLY A 136 10.88 -20.28 11.56
CA GLY A 136 10.56 -21.54 10.86
C GLY A 136 9.61 -21.41 9.67
N GLU A 137 8.89 -20.30 9.52
CA GLU A 137 7.94 -20.10 8.42
C GLU A 137 8.60 -19.54 7.16
N GLU A 138 8.01 -19.80 5.99
CA GLU A 138 8.43 -19.18 4.73
C GLU A 138 7.63 -17.89 4.42
N GLY A 139 6.38 -17.84 4.89
CA GLY A 139 5.53 -16.66 4.81
C GLY A 139 6.06 -15.49 5.65
N SER A 140 5.57 -14.29 5.37
CA SER A 140 5.96 -13.08 6.11
C SER A 140 4.84 -12.05 6.18
N VAL A 141 4.94 -11.16 7.16
CA VAL A 141 4.01 -10.05 7.35
C VAL A 141 4.77 -8.73 7.27
N GLY A 142 4.23 -7.77 6.53
CA GLY A 142 4.73 -6.40 6.46
C GLY A 142 3.75 -5.41 7.04
N PHE A 143 4.25 -4.33 7.64
CA PHE A 143 3.40 -3.22 8.10
C PHE A 143 3.75 -1.93 7.40
N ILE A 144 2.78 -1.34 6.69
CA ILE A 144 2.87 -0.01 6.09
C ILE A 144 2.25 0.98 7.08
N THR A 145 3.13 1.60 7.87
CA THR A 145 2.78 2.45 9.01
C THR A 145 2.59 3.90 8.58
N SER A 146 1.74 4.14 7.59
CA SER A 146 1.62 5.41 6.89
C SER A 146 1.20 6.59 7.78
N MET A 147 0.53 6.35 8.91
CA MET A 147 0.02 7.38 9.80
C MET A 147 0.74 7.38 11.16
N SER A 148 0.75 6.25 11.88
CA SER A 148 1.27 6.21 13.26
C SER A 148 2.80 6.37 13.35
N GLN A 149 3.52 5.86 12.36
CA GLN A 149 4.99 5.91 12.28
C GLN A 149 5.41 6.13 10.82
N HIS A 150 5.05 7.30 10.28
CA HIS A 150 5.23 7.63 8.87
C HIS A 150 6.67 7.51 8.36
N PHE A 151 6.85 7.25 7.06
CA PHE A 151 8.15 7.13 6.38
C PHE A 151 8.43 8.29 5.41
N CYS A 152 7.82 9.46 5.60
CA CYS A 152 7.96 10.59 4.67
C CYS A 152 9.42 11.03 4.47
N GLY A 153 10.26 10.95 5.50
CA GLY A 153 11.66 11.37 5.46
C GLY A 153 12.56 10.58 4.49
N SER A 154 12.20 9.34 4.14
CA SER A 154 12.90 8.52 3.14
C SER A 154 12.06 8.29 1.88
N CYS A 155 10.96 9.03 1.69
CA CYS A 155 10.06 8.82 0.58
C CYS A 155 10.65 9.31 -0.75
N ASN A 156 11.02 8.38 -1.62
CA ASN A 156 11.51 8.63 -2.98
C ASN A 156 10.44 8.42 -4.08
N ARG A 157 9.15 8.34 -3.72
CA ARG A 157 8.07 8.06 -4.66
C ARG A 157 7.52 9.33 -5.31
N LEU A 158 7.38 9.28 -6.63
CA LEU A 158 6.62 10.19 -7.47
C LEU A 158 5.51 9.41 -8.18
N ARG A 159 4.45 10.09 -8.61
CA ARG A 159 3.34 9.47 -9.32
C ARG A 159 2.99 10.25 -10.56
N ILE A 160 2.57 9.53 -11.60
CA ILE A 160 1.84 10.08 -12.73
C ILE A 160 0.39 9.61 -12.55
N THR A 161 -0.54 10.55 -12.50
CA THR A 161 -1.97 10.25 -12.38
C THR A 161 -2.51 9.72 -13.71
N ALA A 162 -3.69 9.09 -13.70
CA ALA A 162 -4.29 8.52 -14.92
C ALA A 162 -4.62 9.58 -15.99
N ASP A 163 -4.86 10.83 -15.57
CA ASP A 163 -5.01 12.00 -16.44
C ASP A 163 -3.67 12.61 -16.90
N GLY A 164 -2.53 12.07 -16.47
CA GLY A 164 -1.20 12.42 -16.98
C GLY A 164 -0.50 13.57 -16.24
N SER A 165 -0.89 13.85 -15.01
CA SER A 165 -0.24 14.86 -14.15
C SER A 165 0.79 14.23 -13.22
N ILE A 166 1.91 14.92 -13.00
CA ILE A 166 2.84 14.56 -11.93
C ILE A 166 2.27 14.97 -10.58
N LYS A 167 2.36 14.06 -9.61
CA LYS A 167 2.02 14.27 -8.21
C LYS A 167 3.16 13.78 -7.33
N VAL A 168 3.76 14.68 -6.55
CA VAL A 168 4.98 14.40 -5.77
C VAL A 168 4.72 13.86 -4.35
N CYS A 169 3.47 13.92 -3.90
CA CYS A 169 3.03 13.36 -2.63
C CYS A 169 1.59 12.85 -2.77
N LEU A 170 1.29 11.71 -2.14
CA LEU A 170 -0.07 11.15 -2.13
C LEU A 170 -1.12 12.10 -1.55
N PHE A 171 -0.70 12.96 -0.62
CA PHE A 171 -1.54 13.97 0.05
C PHE A 171 -1.25 15.42 -0.36
N GLY A 172 -0.38 15.65 -1.36
CA GLY A 172 -0.12 16.99 -1.87
C GLY A 172 -1.15 17.38 -2.92
N ASN A 173 -1.74 18.58 -2.83
CA ASN A 173 -2.80 19.00 -3.76
C ASN A 173 -2.28 19.49 -5.11
N GLU A 174 -1.03 19.95 -5.14
CA GLU A 174 -0.41 20.48 -6.35
C GLU A 174 -0.06 19.36 -7.32
N GLU A 175 -0.47 19.56 -8.57
CA GLU A 175 -0.24 18.65 -9.69
C GLU A 175 0.08 19.49 -10.93
N VAL A 176 0.93 18.97 -11.82
CA VAL A 176 1.26 19.61 -13.09
C VAL A 176 1.05 18.61 -14.22
N SER A 177 0.33 18.99 -15.27
CA SER A 177 0.01 18.09 -16.38
C SER A 177 1.20 17.89 -17.31
N LEU A 178 1.96 16.80 -17.11
CA LEU A 178 3.05 16.42 -18.03
C LEU A 178 2.50 16.05 -19.41
N ARG A 179 1.32 15.43 -19.46
CA ARG A 179 0.63 15.08 -20.72
C ARG A 179 0.39 16.31 -21.60
N ASP A 180 -0.11 17.41 -21.02
CA ASP A 180 -0.44 18.60 -21.82
C ASP A 180 0.82 19.36 -22.24
N ARG A 181 1.89 19.34 -21.42
CA ARG A 181 3.23 19.80 -21.82
C ARG A 181 3.75 19.03 -23.03
N MET A 182 3.83 17.71 -22.92
CA MET A 182 4.27 16.82 -24.03
C MET A 182 3.47 17.04 -25.31
N ARG A 183 2.14 17.24 -25.20
CA ARG A 183 1.27 17.52 -26.36
C ARG A 183 1.42 18.91 -26.94
N SER A 184 1.95 19.85 -26.16
CA SER A 184 2.25 21.22 -26.61
C SER A 184 3.62 21.32 -27.29
N GLY A 185 4.41 20.26 -27.25
CA GLY A 185 5.71 20.17 -27.91
C GLY A 185 6.90 20.34 -26.99
N ASP A 186 6.70 20.39 -25.67
CA ASP A 186 7.81 20.47 -24.70
C ASP A 186 8.79 19.30 -24.92
N ASP A 187 10.09 19.60 -24.96
CA ASP A 187 11.15 18.59 -25.08
C ASP A 187 11.52 17.92 -23.74
N ASP A 188 12.46 16.97 -23.78
CA ASP A 188 12.87 16.23 -22.58
C ASP A 188 13.50 17.14 -21.51
N GLU A 189 14.22 18.20 -21.89
CA GLU A 189 14.84 19.13 -20.94
C GLU A 189 13.79 20.00 -20.26
N GLU A 190 12.84 20.52 -21.03
CA GLU A 190 11.71 21.30 -20.52
C GLU A 190 10.82 20.47 -19.58
N LEU A 191 10.58 19.20 -19.92
CA LEU A 191 9.84 18.27 -19.05
C LEU A 191 10.61 17.97 -17.76
N LEU A 192 11.94 17.79 -17.83
CA LEU A 192 12.78 17.59 -16.66
C LEU A 192 12.74 18.79 -15.72
N ASP A 193 12.75 20.02 -16.24
CA ASP A 193 12.63 21.23 -15.44
C ASP A 193 11.30 21.29 -14.67
N VAL A 194 10.20 20.88 -15.32
CA VAL A 194 8.88 20.78 -14.67
C VAL A 194 8.91 19.74 -13.54
N VAL A 195 9.54 18.57 -13.78
CA VAL A 195 9.68 17.52 -12.78
C VAL A 195 10.54 18.00 -11.61
N HIS A 196 11.68 18.62 -11.86
CA HIS A 196 12.58 19.17 -10.84
C HIS A 196 11.85 20.20 -9.96
N ALA A 197 11.16 21.16 -10.57
CA ALA A 197 10.39 22.16 -9.85
C ALA A 197 9.29 21.55 -8.98
N ALA A 198 8.60 20.51 -9.48
CA ALA A 198 7.59 19.79 -8.70
C ALA A 198 8.22 19.06 -7.50
N VAL A 199 9.35 18.39 -7.70
CA VAL A 199 10.07 17.65 -6.65
C VAL A 199 10.62 18.60 -5.58
N TRP A 200 11.17 19.76 -5.96
CA TRP A 200 11.65 20.79 -5.03
C TRP A 200 10.56 21.38 -4.14
N ARG A 201 9.31 21.42 -4.60
CA ARG A 201 8.16 21.85 -3.78
C ARG A 201 7.59 20.72 -2.90
N LYS A 202 8.14 19.51 -2.95
CA LYS A 202 7.65 18.39 -2.15
C LYS A 202 7.80 18.70 -0.66
N ALA A 203 6.67 18.83 0.04
CA ALA A 203 6.65 19.05 1.47
C ALA A 203 7.33 17.89 2.24
N ALA A 204 7.99 18.22 3.35
CA ALA A 204 8.76 17.28 4.16
C ALA A 204 7.93 16.09 4.70
N LYS A 205 6.65 16.30 5.02
CA LYS A 205 5.73 15.24 5.46
C LYS A 205 4.29 15.50 5.04
N HIS A 206 3.56 14.43 4.73
CA HIS A 206 2.09 14.44 4.54
C HIS A 206 1.54 15.60 3.71
N GLY A 207 2.20 15.96 2.61
CA GLY A 207 1.76 17.08 1.75
C GLY A 207 1.67 18.44 2.47
N GLY A 208 2.43 18.62 3.55
CA GLY A 208 2.42 19.84 4.37
C GLY A 208 1.27 19.92 5.38
N LYS A 209 0.46 18.86 5.54
CA LYS A 209 -0.74 18.87 6.41
C LYS A 209 -0.45 18.52 7.87
N GLY A 210 0.70 17.94 8.18
CA GLY A 210 1.07 17.62 9.58
C GLY A 210 0.71 16.20 9.98
N ASP A 211 -0.56 15.96 10.32
CA ASP A 211 -1.09 14.70 10.86
C ASP A 211 -2.34 14.20 10.13
N MET A 212 -2.88 13.05 10.59
CA MET A 212 -4.03 12.40 9.97
C MET A 212 -5.35 13.20 10.08
N HIS A 213 -5.55 14.00 11.13
CA HIS A 213 -6.77 14.80 11.29
C HIS A 213 -6.77 16.01 10.35
N ALA A 214 -5.61 16.65 10.21
CA ALA A 214 -5.42 17.72 9.25
C ALA A 214 -5.53 17.21 7.81
N LEU A 215 -5.04 15.99 7.54
CA LEU A 215 -5.26 15.32 6.25
C LEU A 215 -6.75 15.06 5.99
N ALA A 216 -7.48 14.52 6.97
CA ALA A 216 -8.91 14.22 6.85
C ALA A 216 -9.77 15.47 6.61
N SER A 217 -9.34 16.61 7.13
CA SER A 217 -10.00 17.91 6.94
C SER A 217 -9.58 18.63 5.66
N SER A 218 -8.54 18.14 4.98
CA SER A 218 -8.03 18.74 3.75
C SER A 218 -8.73 18.18 2.52
N LYS A 219 -8.93 19.02 1.50
CA LYS A 219 -9.37 18.55 0.18
C LYS A 219 -8.20 17.87 -0.53
N ASN A 220 -8.38 16.67 -1.04
CA ASN A 220 -7.43 15.97 -1.90
C ASN A 220 -8.16 15.13 -2.96
N ARG A 221 -7.43 14.45 -3.86
CA ARG A 221 -8.06 13.50 -4.79
C ARG A 221 -8.44 12.21 -4.04
N PRO A 222 -9.53 11.53 -4.43
CA PRO A 222 -9.78 10.17 -4.00
C PRO A 222 -8.68 9.24 -4.55
N MET A 223 -8.33 8.19 -3.80
CA MET A 223 -7.23 7.27 -4.14
C MET A 223 -7.33 6.71 -5.58
N ILE A 224 -8.55 6.39 -6.03
CA ILE A 224 -8.84 5.87 -7.38
C ILE A 224 -8.38 6.81 -8.51
N LYS A 225 -8.27 8.13 -8.25
CA LYS A 225 -7.82 9.12 -9.24
C LYS A 225 -6.31 9.38 -9.19
N ILE A 226 -5.59 8.80 -8.24
CA ILE A 226 -4.14 8.99 -8.03
C ILE A 226 -3.33 7.76 -8.48
N GLY A 227 -4.00 6.68 -8.93
CA GLY A 227 -3.35 5.44 -9.35
C GLY A 227 -3.04 4.50 -8.18
N GLY A 228 -3.95 4.44 -7.20
CA GLY A 228 -3.95 3.47 -6.10
C GLY A 228 -4.99 2.40 -6.27
#